data_AF-A0A498EUC0-F1
#
_entry.id   AF-A0A498EUC0-F1
#
_cell.length_a   1.000
_cell.length_b   1.000
_cell.length_c   1.000
_cell.angle_alpha   90.00
_cell.angle_beta   90.00
_cell.angle_gamma   90.00
#
_symmetry.space_group_name_H-M   'P 1'
#
loop_
_entity.id
_entity.type
_entity.pdbx_description
1 polymer ?
#
loop_
_entity_poly.entity_id
_entity_poly.type
_entity_poly.pdbx_seq_one_letter_code
_entity_poly.pdbx_strand_id
1 'polypeptide(L)' 'MTEIHPGQRVAIVADAQNLYHTAQSLYSRNIDYSSLLKKGTAGRDLTRAIAYVIRADSPDEDRFFDALV' A
#
# COMPACT_ATOMS: atom_id res chain seq x y z
N MET A 1 -23.07 1.99 1.26
CA MET A 1 -22.11 2.15 2.36
C MET A 1 -21.86 0.78 2.94
N THR A 2 -20.60 0.37 3.08
CA THR A 2 -20.25 -0.91 3.71
C THR A 2 -20.48 -0.76 5.21
N GLU A 3 -21.30 -1.61 5.83
CA GLU A 3 -21.46 -1.60 7.28
C GLU A 3 -20.16 -2.09 7.94
N ILE A 4 -19.62 -1.28 8.85
CA ILE A 4 -18.43 -1.61 9.64
C ILE A 4 -18.91 -2.06 11.02
N HIS A 5 -18.55 -3.29 11.39
CA HIS A 5 -18.93 -3.86 12.68
C HIS A 5 -17.82 -3.65 13.73
N PRO A 6 -18.17 -3.50 15.02
CA PRO A 6 -17.19 -3.46 16.10
C PRO A 6 -16.28 -4.69 16.08
N GLY A 7 -14.96 -4.49 16.18
CA GLY A 7 -13.97 -5.57 16.15
C GLY A 7 -13.78 -6.24 14.78
N GLN A 8 -14.30 -5.65 13.70
CA GLN A 8 -14.05 -6.14 12.36
C GLN A 8 -12.55 -6.05 12.03
N ARG A 9 -12.00 -7.18 11.58
CA ARG A 9 -10.60 -7.35 11.24
C ARG A 9 -10.41 -7.29 9.73
N VAL A 10 -9.36 -6.61 9.28
CA VAL A 10 -9.05 -6.44 7.86
C VAL A 10 -7.59 -6.79 7.58
N ALA A 11 -7.35 -7.42 6.43
CA ALA A 11 -6.01 -7.55 5.88
C ALA A 11 -5.94 -6.75 4.57
N ILE A 12 -4.80 -6.12 4.32
CA ILE A 12 -4.54 -5.37 3.08
C ILE A 12 -3.44 -6.10 2.31
N VAL A 13 -3.72 -6.43 1.06
CA VAL A 13 -2.74 -6.96 0.11
C VAL A 13 -2.59 -5.95 -1.01
N ALA A 14 -1.38 -5.42 -1.17
CA ALA A 14 -1.09 -4.34 -2.09
C ALA A 14 -0.15 -4.81 -3.20
N ASP A 15 -0.54 -4.55 -4.44
CA ASP A 15 0.32 -4.67 -5.61
C ASP A 15 1.19 -3.42 -5.73
N ALA A 16 2.44 -3.51 -5.27
CA ALA A 16 3.32 -2.34 -5.25
C ALA A 16 3.61 -1.82 -6.66
N GLN A 17 3.77 -2.72 -7.65
CA GLN A 17 4.04 -2.32 -9.02
C GLN A 17 2.82 -1.68 -9.69
N ASN A 18 1.65 -2.30 -9.56
CA ASN A 18 0.43 -1.74 -10.14
C ASN A 18 0.12 -0.36 -9.55
N LEU A 19 0.25 -0.21 -8.22
CA LEU A 19 0.07 1.07 -7.56
C LEU A 19 1.07 2.12 -8.05
N TYR A 20 2.35 1.76 -8.13
CA TYR A 20 3.40 2.66 -8.62
C TYR A 20 3.13 3.11 -10.07
N HIS A 21 2.90 2.18 -11.00
CA HIS A 21 2.65 2.51 -12.39
C HIS A 21 1.37 3.35 -12.57
N THR A 22 0.32 3.04 -11.81
CA THR A 22 -0.94 3.80 -11.85
C THR A 22 -0.73 5.23 -11.34
N ALA A 23 -0.05 5.40 -10.21
CA ALA A 23 0.23 6.72 -9.64
C ALA A 23 1.16 7.54 -10.53
N GLN A 24 2.18 6.92 -11.11
CA GLN A 24 3.10 7.61 -12.01
C GLN A 24 2.43 8.00 -13.34
N SER A 25 1.61 7.11 -13.90
CA SER A 25 0.90 7.35 -15.16
C SER A 25 -0.17 8.42 -15.04
N LEU A 26 -0.99 8.36 -13.99
CA LEU A 26 -2.12 9.29 -13.83
C LEU A 26 -1.75 10.59 -13.13
N TYR A 27 -0.74 10.57 -12.25
CA TYR A 27 -0.44 11.68 -11.36
C TYR A 27 1.03 12.09 -11.32
N SER A 28 1.93 11.36 -11.98
CA SER A 28 3.39 11.57 -11.95
C SER A 28 3.94 11.73 -10.53
N ARG A 29 3.45 10.90 -9.61
CA ARG A 29 3.77 10.94 -8.18
C ARG A 29 3.99 9.54 -7.62
N ASN A 30 4.77 9.49 -6.55
CA ASN A 30 4.92 8.29 -5.72
C ASN A 30 3.68 8.06 -4.85
N ILE A 31 3.46 6.80 -4.47
CA ILE A 31 2.39 6.37 -3.56
C ILE A 31 2.76 6.70 -2.11
N ASP A 32 1.82 7.26 -1.35
CA ASP A 32 1.87 7.33 0.10
C ASP A 32 1.18 6.10 0.71
N TYR A 33 1.99 5.10 1.10
CA TYR A 33 1.51 3.86 1.71
C TYR A 33 0.89 4.07 3.09
N SER A 34 1.35 5.07 3.86
CA SER A 34 0.79 5.38 5.18
C SER A 34 -0.65 5.87 5.06
N SER A 35 -0.89 6.82 4.15
CA SER A 35 -2.24 7.31 3.85
C SER A 35 -3.13 6.22 3.24
N LEU A 36 -2.57 5.37 2.36
CA LEU A 36 -3.29 4.24 1.77
C LEU A 36 -3.75 3.25 2.84
N LEU A 37 -2.86 2.85 3.75
CA LEU A 37 -3.21 1.95 4.85
C LEU A 37 -4.26 2.57 5.76
N LYS A 38 -4.09 3.84 6.17
CA LYS A 38 -5.06 4.53 7.03
C LYS A 38 -6.46 4.58 6.40
N LYS A 39 -6.55 4.90 5.12
CA LYS A 39 -7.83 4.94 4.39
C LYS A 39 -8.38 3.54 4.15
N GLY A 40 -7.51 2.58 3.81
CA GLY A 40 -7.86 1.20 3.54
C GLY A 40 -8.40 0.48 4.78
N THR A 41 -7.85 0.74 5.96
CA THR A 41 -8.35 0.16 7.21
C THR A 41 -9.67 0.79 7.65
N ALA A 42 -9.89 2.09 7.38
CA ALA A 42 -11.11 2.79 7.75
C ALA A 42 -11.52 2.60 9.23
N GLY A 43 -10.53 2.56 10.13
CA GLY A 43 -10.73 2.37 11.57
C GLY A 43 -10.96 0.92 12.03
N ARG A 44 -10.85 -0.07 11.14
CA ARG A 44 -10.91 -1.50 11.45
C ARG A 44 -9.55 -2.01 11.93
N ASP A 45 -9.55 -3.12 12.66
CA ASP A 45 -8.34 -3.76 13.17
C ASP A 45 -7.53 -4.39 12.03
N LEU A 46 -6.39 -3.80 11.71
CA LEU A 46 -5.47 -4.34 10.71
C LEU A 46 -4.76 -5.58 11.26
N THR A 47 -5.06 -6.75 10.69
CA THR A 47 -4.42 -8.01 11.09
C THR A 47 -3.12 -8.27 10.34
N ARG A 48 -3.05 -7.84 9.08
CA ARG A 48 -1.88 -8.01 8.22
C ARG A 48 -1.89 -7.03 7.07
N ALA A 49 -0.73 -6.45 6.77
CA ALA A 49 -0.47 -5.75 5.51
C ALA A 49 0.65 -6.49 4.77
N ILE A 50 0.42 -6.83 3.49
CA ILE A 50 1.43 -7.45 2.63
C ILE A 50 1.49 -6.63 1.35
N ALA A 51 2.65 -6.06 1.05
CA ALA A 51 2.93 -5.51 -0.26
C ALA A 51 3.78 -6.52 -1.04
N TYR A 52 3.31 -6.97 -2.20
CA TYR A 52 4.13 -7.79 -3.07
C TYR A 52 4.87 -6.88 -4.05
N VAL A 53 6.20 -7.02 -4.03
CA VAL A 53 7.15 -6.28 -4.86
C VAL A 53 7.87 -7.27 -5.77
N ILE A 54 8.22 -6.82 -6.98
CA ILE A 54 9.15 -7.55 -7.83
C ILE A 54 10.52 -6.95 -7.58
N ARG A 55 11.51 -7.82 -7.33
CA ARG A 55 12.90 -7.39 -7.29
C ARG A 55 13.37 -7.10 -8.70
N ALA A 56 13.73 -5.85 -8.96
CA ALA A 56 14.37 -5.46 -10.20
C ALA A 56 15.79 -5.03 -9.87
N ASP A 57 16.80 -5.67 -10.47
CA ASP A 57 18.22 -5.31 -10.33
C ASP A 57 18.46 -3.87 -10.85
N SER A 58 18.08 -2.87 -10.07
CA SER A 58 18.15 -1.45 -10.39
C SER A 58 18.66 -0.67 -9.17
N PRO A 59 19.61 0.27 -9.34
CA PRO A 59 20.16 1.05 -8.23
C PRO A 59 19.15 1.91 -7.45
N ASP A 60 17.95 2.13 -7.99
CA ASP A 60 16.89 2.93 -7.35
C ASP A 60 16.02 2.15 -6.34
N GLU A 61 16.28 0.84 -6.16
CA GLU A 61 15.45 -0.04 -5.31
C GLU A 61 15.58 0.26 -3.81
N ASP A 62 16.78 0.63 -3.34
CA ASP A 62 17.03 0.91 -1.91
C ASP A 62 16.12 2.03 -1.39
N ARG A 63 15.87 3.05 -2.21
CA ARG A 63 14.96 4.16 -1.86
C ARG A 63 13.50 3.74 -1.74
N PHE A 64 13.08 2.71 -2.47
CA PHE A 64 11.70 2.21 -2.41
C PHE A 64 11.48 1.36 -1.14
N PHE A 65 12.47 0.55 -0.78
CA PHE A 65 12.42 -0.23 0.46
C PHE A 65 12.48 0.66 1.71
N ASP A 66 13.27 1.74 1.70
CA ASP A 66 13.28 2.74 2.78
C ASP A 66 11.91 3.40 3.00
N ALA A 67 11.13 3.59 1.93
CA ALA A 67 9.78 4.17 2.02
C ALA A 67 8.70 3.20 2.54
N LEU A 68 9.02 1.90 2.63
CA LEU A 68 8.13 0.86 3.14
C LEU A 68 8.34 0.57 4.64
N VAL A 69 9.41 1.09 5.25
CA VAL A 69 9.75 0.94 6.67
C VAL A 69 9.09 2.02 7.53
#